data_AF-A0A6N2JPE9-F1
#
_entry.id   AF-A0A6N2JPE9-F1
#
_cell.length_a   1.000
_cell.length_b   1.000
_cell.length_c   1.000
_cell.angle_alpha   90.00
_cell.angle_beta   90.00
_cell.angle_gamma   90.00
#
_symmetry.space_group_name_H-M   'P 1'
#
loop_
_entity.id
_entity.type
_entity.pdbx_description
1 polymer ?
#
loop_
_entity_poly.entity_id
_entity_poly.type
_entity_poly.pdbx_seq_one_letter_code
_entity_poly.pdbx_strand_id
1 'polypeptide(L)'
;MNKKSISRKSLTDWQRLETMNDEDIDLSDCPEVTPEMFAKAIVKRGGLPVAKNKAQITLRIDSDVLDWFKSQGRGYQTQINSLLRAYMEARK
;
A
#
# COMPACT_ATOMS: atom_id res chain seq x y z
N MET A 1 24.29 11.10 2.77
CA MET A 1 23.08 11.45 1.98
C MET A 1 22.14 12.25 2.86
N ASN A 2 22.03 13.57 2.65
CA ASN A 2 21.19 14.44 3.47
C ASN A 2 19.78 14.47 2.86
N LYS A 3 18.79 13.81 3.48
CA LYS A 3 17.40 13.84 3.00
C LYS A 3 16.79 15.17 3.44
N LYS A 4 16.64 16.13 2.52
CA LYS A 4 15.86 17.35 2.76
C LYS A 4 14.44 16.94 3.16
N SER A 5 13.97 17.40 4.32
CA SER A 5 12.59 17.18 4.74
C SER A 5 11.64 17.80 3.72
N ILE A 6 10.60 17.08 3.33
CA ILE A 6 9.52 17.59 2.45
C ILE A 6 8.58 18.46 3.29
N SER A 7 9.14 19.39 4.08
CA SER A 7 8.34 20.35 4.84
C SER A 7 7.84 21.40 3.86
N ARG A 8 6.79 21.07 3.11
CA ARG A 8 5.92 22.09 2.54
C ARG A 8 5.18 22.71 3.71
N LYS A 9 5.18 24.05 3.80
CA LYS A 9 4.35 24.76 4.77
C LYS A 9 2.92 24.24 4.62
N SER A 10 2.32 23.80 5.72
CA SER A 10 0.94 23.34 5.69
C SER A 10 0.06 24.46 5.17
N LEU A 11 -0.87 24.15 4.27
CA LEU A 11 -1.92 25.08 3.82
C LEU A 11 -3.07 25.17 4.84
N THR A 12 -2.97 24.46 5.96
CA THR A 12 -3.94 24.49 7.05
C THR A 12 -3.93 25.84 7.75
N ASP A 13 -5.11 26.42 7.90
CA ASP A 13 -5.35 27.58 8.76
C ASP A 13 -5.46 27.12 10.23
N TRP A 14 -4.32 27.15 10.93
CA TRP A 14 -4.24 26.70 12.32
C TRP A 14 -4.98 27.62 13.29
N GLN A 15 -4.98 28.92 13.03
CA GLN A 15 -5.63 29.89 13.91
C GLN A 15 -7.14 29.70 13.90
N ARG A 16 -7.73 29.42 12.73
CA ARG A 16 -9.14 29.05 12.62
C ARG A 16 -9.48 27.82 13.46
N LEU A 17 -8.69 26.75 13.34
CA LEU A 17 -8.93 25.49 14.06
C LEU A 17 -8.77 25.64 15.57
N GLU A 18 -7.80 26.43 16.04
CA GLU A 18 -7.60 26.67 17.48
C GLU A 18 -8.76 27.44 18.13
N THR A 19 -9.45 28.29 17.36
CA THR A 19 -10.60 29.09 17.87
C THR A 19 -11.97 28.44 17.66
N MET A 20 -12.02 27.32 16.93
CA MET A 20 -13.27 26.66 16.59
C MET A 20 -13.78 25.83 17.78
N ASN A 21 -15.07 25.94 18.08
CA ASN A 21 -15.69 25.09 19.10
C ASN A 21 -16.08 23.74 18.50
N ASP A 22 -16.16 22.72 19.35
CA ASP A 22 -16.52 21.36 18.92
C ASP A 22 -17.92 21.28 18.27
N GLU A 23 -18.86 22.12 18.72
CA GLU A 23 -20.23 22.18 18.18
C GLU A 23 -20.30 22.67 16.73
N ASP A 24 -19.28 23.41 16.28
CA ASP A 24 -19.21 23.97 14.93
C ASP A 24 -18.62 22.96 13.92
N ILE A 25 -18.15 21.78 14.39
CA ILE A 25 -17.52 20.76 13.55
C ILE A 25 -18.58 20.08 12.67
N ASP A 26 -18.40 20.18 11.36
CA ASP A 26 -19.23 19.46 10.39
C ASP A 26 -18.83 17.97 10.37
N LEU A 27 -19.77 17.12 10.79
CA LEU A 27 -19.63 15.66 10.84
C LEU A 27 -20.51 14.97 9.78
N SER A 28 -21.01 15.70 8.79
CA SER A 28 -21.93 15.18 7.77
C SER A 28 -21.33 14.06 6.92
N ASP A 29 -20.00 14.08 6.71
CA ASP A 29 -19.26 13.07 5.95
C ASP A 29 -18.79 11.89 6.82
N CYS A 30 -18.54 12.14 8.11
CA CYS A 30 -18.02 11.17 9.06
C CYS A 30 -18.78 11.26 10.40
N PRO A 31 -19.92 10.57 10.52
CA PRO A 31 -20.69 10.59 11.76
C PRO A 31 -19.91 9.94 12.90
N GLU A 32 -20.17 10.39 14.12
CA GLU A 32 -19.53 9.83 15.31
C GLU A 32 -19.82 8.34 15.48
N VAL A 33 -18.80 7.61 15.92
CA VAL A 33 -18.93 6.19 16.19
C VAL A 33 -19.65 6.00 17.52
N THR A 34 -20.90 5.55 17.47
CA THR A 34 -21.66 5.25 18.68
C THR A 34 -21.08 4.03 19.42
N PRO A 35 -21.29 3.91 20.75
CA PRO A 35 -20.84 2.75 21.51
C PRO A 35 -21.35 1.41 20.96
N GLU A 36 -22.57 1.39 20.41
CA GLU A 36 -23.15 0.19 19.79
C GLU A 36 -22.47 -0.20 18.47
N MET A 37 -22.08 0.80 17.67
CA MET A 37 -21.29 0.58 16.45
C MET A 37 -19.89 0.07 16.81
N PHE A 38 -19.27 0.65 17.84
CA PHE A 38 -17.96 0.22 18.31
C PHE A 38 -17.97 -1.19 18.89
N ALA A 39 -19.04 -1.58 19.61
CA ALA A 39 -19.19 -2.94 20.13
C ALA A 39 -19.22 -4.01 19.03
N LYS A 40 -19.65 -3.66 17.81
CA LYS A 40 -19.67 -4.55 16.64
C LYS A 40 -18.38 -4.47 15.80
N ALA A 41 -17.43 -3.61 16.18
CA ALA A 41 -16.19 -3.42 15.43
C ALA A 41 -15.29 -4.66 15.50
N ILE A 42 -14.83 -5.12 14.34
CA ILE A 42 -13.88 -6.24 14.25
C ILE A 42 -12.46 -5.68 14.24
N VAL A 43 -11.70 -5.98 15.28
CA VAL A 43 -10.28 -5.61 15.34
C VAL A 43 -9.49 -6.48 14.36
N LYS A 44 -9.10 -5.94 13.20
CA LYS A 44 -8.11 -6.56 12.31
C LYS A 44 -6.70 -6.43 12.93
N ARG A 45 -6.35 -7.38 13.79
CA ARG A 45 -4.95 -7.55 14.24
C ARG A 45 -4.14 -8.17 13.10
N GLY A 46 -3.20 -7.43 12.54
CA GLY A 46 -2.26 -7.94 11.52
C GLY A 46 -2.05 -7.07 10.29
N GLY A 47 -2.63 -5.86 10.20
CA GLY A 47 -2.47 -4.97 9.05
C GLY A 47 -2.86 -5.63 7.72
N LEU A 48 -2.48 -5.03 6.59
CA LEU A 48 -2.37 -5.80 5.36
C LEU A 48 -1.24 -6.81 5.57
N PRO A 49 -1.40 -8.10 5.17
CA PRO A 49 -0.27 -9.01 5.15
C PRO A 49 0.83 -8.36 4.33
N VAL A 50 1.96 -8.05 4.98
CA VAL A 50 3.17 -7.64 4.29
C VAL A 50 3.55 -8.85 3.45
N ALA A 51 3.13 -8.86 2.19
CA ALA A 51 3.41 -9.94 1.26
C ALA A 51 4.92 -10.19 1.34
N LYS A 52 5.30 -11.41 1.77
CA LYS A 52 6.68 -11.85 1.98
C LYS A 52 7.62 -11.10 1.03
N ASN A 53 8.52 -10.29 1.59
CA ASN A 53 9.35 -9.36 0.85
C ASN A 53 9.97 -10.06 -0.36
N LYS A 54 9.57 -9.64 -1.57
CA LYS A 54 10.25 -10.10 -2.80
C LYS A 54 11.70 -9.61 -2.71
N ALA A 55 12.65 -10.53 -2.88
CA ALA A 55 14.05 -10.14 -2.94
C ALA A 55 14.34 -9.52 -4.32
N GLN A 56 14.90 -8.32 -4.34
CA GLN A 56 15.43 -7.73 -5.56
C GLN A 56 16.81 -8.33 -5.82
N ILE A 57 16.92 -9.11 -6.90
CA ILE A 57 18.17 -9.74 -7.30
C ILE A 57 18.51 -9.35 -8.75
N THR A 58 19.79 -9.44 -9.10
CA THR A 58 20.23 -9.36 -10.50
C THR A 58 20.31 -10.79 -11.05
N LEU A 59 19.40 -11.13 -11.97
CA LEU A 59 19.35 -12.44 -12.64
C LEU A 59 19.59 -12.24 -14.14
N ARG A 60 20.38 -13.14 -14.75
CA ARG A 60 20.52 -13.20 -16.20
C ARG A 60 19.45 -14.15 -16.76
N ILE A 61 18.73 -13.70 -17.77
CA ILE A 61 17.71 -14.43 -18.52
C ILE A 61 18.08 -14.27 -20.00
N ASP A 62 17.89 -15.31 -20.80
CA ASP A 62 18.10 -15.24 -22.24
C ASP A 62 17.23 -14.15 -22.87
N SER A 63 17.77 -13.48 -23.90
CA SER A 63 17.16 -12.28 -24.47
C SER A 63 15.82 -12.56 -25.14
N ASP A 64 15.73 -13.68 -25.85
CA ASP A 64 14.51 -14.14 -26.53
C ASP A 64 13.39 -14.44 -25.53
N VAL A 65 13.71 -15.11 -24.41
CA VAL A 65 12.77 -15.40 -23.33
C VAL A 65 12.27 -14.10 -22.71
N LEU A 66 13.16 -13.16 -22.42
CA LEU A 66 12.79 -11.87 -21.83
C LEU A 66 11.89 -11.07 -22.77
N ASP A 67 12.19 -11.05 -24.06
CA ASP A 67 11.41 -10.30 -25.05
C ASP A 67 10.04 -10.92 -25.29
N TRP A 68 9.94 -12.25 -25.27
CA TRP A 68 8.64 -12.95 -25.28
C TRP A 68 7.76 -12.58 -24.08
N PHE A 69 8.33 -12.51 -22.87
CA PHE A 69 7.57 -12.08 -21.69
C PHE A 69 7.16 -10.60 -21.80
N LYS A 70 8.04 -9.72 -22.28
CA LYS A 70 7.71 -8.30 -22.48
C LYS A 70 6.61 -8.11 -23.51
N SER A 71 6.54 -8.93 -24.57
CA SER A 71 5.49 -8.82 -25.59
C SER A 71 4.09 -9.15 -25.05
N GLN A 72 3.98 -9.80 -23.89
CA GLN A 72 2.70 -10.03 -23.21
C GLN A 72 2.16 -8.79 -22.47
N GLY A 73 2.93 -7.70 -22.43
CA GLY A 73 2.50 -6.41 -21.91
C GLY A 73 2.84 -6.17 -20.44
N ARG A 74 2.02 -5.33 -19.78
CA ARG A 74 2.29 -4.88 -18.41
C ARG A 74 2.20 -6.07 -17.44
N GLY A 75 3.24 -6.23 -16.63
CA GLY A 75 3.29 -7.29 -15.60
C GLY A 75 4.13 -8.50 -15.95
N TYR A 76 4.92 -8.46 -17.02
CA TYR A 76 5.84 -9.53 -17.42
C TYR A 76 6.73 -10.06 -16.27
N GLN A 77 7.23 -9.18 -15.40
CA GLN A 77 8.02 -9.59 -14.21
C GLN A 77 7.19 -10.42 -13.22
N THR A 78 5.90 -10.10 -13.06
CA THR A 78 4.99 -10.88 -12.21
C THR A 78 4.75 -12.26 -12.81
N GLN A 79 4.58 -12.35 -14.14
CA GLN A 79 4.42 -13.64 -14.83
C GLN A 79 5.67 -14.52 -14.69
N ILE A 80 6.87 -13.96 -14.87
CA ILE A 80 8.14 -14.66 -14.64
C ILE A 80 8.16 -15.23 -13.21
N ASN A 81 7.85 -14.40 -12.22
CA ASN A 81 7.84 -14.85 -10.83
C ASN A 81 6.77 -15.93 -10.55
N SER A 82 5.59 -15.85 -11.18
CA SER A 82 4.55 -16.88 -11.07
C SER A 82 5.01 -18.21 -11.66
N LEU A 83 5.70 -18.20 -12.81
CA LEU A 83 6.25 -19.41 -13.41
C LEU A 83 7.31 -20.06 -12.50
N LEU A 84 8.24 -19.27 -11.96
CA LEU A 84 9.26 -19.75 -11.01
C LEU A 84 8.62 -20.36 -9.76
N ARG A 85 7.55 -19.75 -9.25
CA ARG A 85 6.78 -20.28 -8.11
C ARG A 85 6.11 -21.60 -8.44
N ALA A 86 5.41 -21.70 -9.56
CA ALA A 86 4.75 -22.92 -9.99
C ALA A 86 5.76 -24.07 -10.15
N TYR A 87 6.93 -23.79 -10.74
CA TYR A 87 8.02 -24.76 -10.86
C TYR A 87 8.57 -25.21 -9.50
N MET A 88 8.76 -24.27 -8.56
CA MET A 88 9.19 -24.58 -7.20
C MET A 88 8.17 -25.45 -6.47
N GLU A 89 6.87 -25.16 -6.59
CA GLU A 89 5.79 -25.90 -5.93
C GLU A 89 5.60 -27.31 -6.51
N ALA A 90 5.77 -27.47 -7.83
CA ALA A 90 5.69 -28.78 -8.49
C ALA A 90 6.87 -29.72 -8.15
N ARG A 91 7.99 -29.18 -7.68
CA ARG A 91 9.20 -29.95 -7.30
C ARG A 91 9.37 -30.10 -5.79
N LYS A 92 8.40 -29.61 -5.03
CA LYS A 92 8.39 -29.71 -3.58
C LYS A 92 7.65 -30.97 -3.14
#